data_AF-A0A183JRN2-F1
#
_entry.id   AF-A0A183JRN2-F1
#
_cell.length_a   1.000
_cell.length_b   1.000
_cell.length_c   1.000
_cell.angle_alpha   90.00
_cell.angle_beta   90.00
_cell.angle_gamma   90.00
#
_symmetry.space_group_name_H-M   'P 1'
#
loop_
_entity.id
_entity.type
_entity.pdbx_description
1 polymer ?
#
loop_
_entity_poly.entity_id
_entity_poly.type
_entity_poly.pdbx_seq_one_letter_code
_entity_poly.pdbx_strand_id
1 'polypeptide(L)'
;MIRYEHNLNHDSGLRPTDYSEGSLNTAMNYQKDLNADMGGTEAYNALKSALHSTPSGEGWFKQIIFLTDGDVGNADEVIGLVRMNVDKARVFTIGLGQGVSTALIGGVARAGNGTAEFVRDPASFSFYLF
;
A
#
# COMPACT_ATOMS: atom_id res chain seq x y z
N MET A 1 5.18 1.35 -6.36
CA MET A 1 3.72 1.40 -6.16
C MET A 1 3.11 0.29 -7.00
N ILE A 2 2.27 -0.57 -6.42
CA ILE A 2 1.64 -1.69 -7.14
C ILE A 2 0.17 -1.33 -7.33
N ARG A 3 -0.29 -1.28 -8.59
CA ARG A 3 -1.69 -1.03 -8.98
C ARG A 3 -2.41 -2.37 -9.12
N TYR A 4 -3.65 -2.44 -8.63
CA TYR A 4 -4.57 -3.57 -8.81
C TYR A 4 -5.93 -3.05 -9.25
N GLU A 5 -6.41 -3.54 -10.39
CA GLU A 5 -7.72 -3.23 -10.98
C GLU A 5 -8.28 -4.47 -11.69
N HIS A 6 -9.60 -4.56 -11.82
CA HIS A 6 -10.35 -5.76 -12.24
C HIS A 6 -10.00 -6.26 -13.67
N ASN A 7 -9.31 -5.48 -14.51
CA ASN A 7 -9.13 -5.77 -15.95
C ASN A 7 -7.73 -5.51 -16.55
N LEU A 8 -6.66 -5.34 -15.77
CA LEU A 8 -5.33 -5.04 -16.35
C LEU A 8 -4.31 -6.18 -16.13
N ASN A 9 -3.53 -6.49 -17.16
CA ASN A 9 -2.36 -7.37 -17.04
C ASN A 9 -1.36 -6.76 -16.04
N HIS A 10 -1.01 -7.54 -15.02
CA HIS A 10 -0.48 -7.08 -13.75
C HIS A 10 1.05 -6.91 -13.74
N ASP A 11 1.59 -6.14 -14.67
CA ASP A 11 3.00 -5.70 -14.58
C ASP A 11 3.06 -4.17 -14.68
N SER A 12 3.28 -3.52 -13.54
CA SER A 12 3.55 -2.08 -13.51
C SER A 12 4.84 -1.69 -14.25
N GLY A 13 5.68 -2.66 -14.63
CA GLY A 13 7.04 -2.45 -15.13
C GLY A 13 8.01 -1.94 -14.05
N LEU A 14 7.48 -1.50 -12.90
CA LEU A 14 8.24 -1.04 -11.76
C LEU A 14 8.78 -2.23 -10.99
N ARG A 15 10.12 -2.28 -10.89
CA ARG A 15 10.83 -3.20 -10.02
C ARG A 15 11.51 -2.41 -8.91
N PRO A 16 11.71 -3.01 -7.72
CA PRO A 16 12.56 -2.39 -6.71
C PRO A 16 13.94 -2.10 -7.32
N THR A 17 14.41 -0.87 -7.17
CA THR A 17 15.66 -0.36 -7.73
C THR A 17 16.23 0.70 -6.79
N ASP A 18 17.54 0.97 -6.90
CA ASP A 18 18.20 1.98 -6.09
C ASP A 18 17.58 3.37 -6.32
N TYR A 19 17.62 4.19 -5.26
CA TYR A 19 17.20 5.58 -5.36
C TYR A 19 18.20 6.37 -6.23
N SER A 20 17.68 7.02 -7.26
CA SER A 20 18.40 7.90 -8.15
C SER A 20 17.43 8.92 -8.73
N GLU A 21 17.94 10.00 -9.32
CA GLU A 21 17.10 10.95 -10.05
C GLU A 21 16.33 10.26 -11.20
N GLY A 22 16.95 9.29 -11.87
CA GLY A 22 16.31 8.48 -12.91
C GLY A 22 15.14 7.66 -12.38
N SER A 23 15.33 6.89 -11.31
CA SER A 23 14.28 6.06 -10.72
C SER A 23 13.16 6.90 -10.07
N LEU A 24 13.49 8.07 -9.51
CA LEU A 24 12.52 9.05 -9.05
C LEU A 24 11.66 9.56 -10.21
N ASN A 25 12.27 9.98 -11.32
CA ASN A 25 11.53 10.46 -12.49
C ASN A 25 10.63 9.38 -13.10
N THR A 26 11.11 8.12 -13.16
CA THR A 26 10.27 6.98 -13.57
C THR A 26 9.07 6.81 -12.65
N ALA A 27 9.26 6.85 -11.33
CA ALA A 27 8.17 6.73 -10.36
C ALA A 27 7.17 7.89 -10.45
N MET A 28 7.65 9.12 -10.64
CA MET A 28 6.81 10.31 -10.82
C MET A 28 5.97 10.25 -12.10
N ASN A 29 6.55 9.74 -13.20
CA ASN A 29 5.80 9.57 -14.44
C ASN A 29 4.75 8.47 -14.30
N TYR A 30 5.10 7.34 -13.70
CA TYR A 30 4.12 6.30 -13.39
C TYR A 30 2.96 6.84 -12.54
N GLN A 31 3.26 7.68 -11.54
CA GLN A 31 2.25 8.29 -10.67
C GLN A 31 1.27 9.19 -11.44
N LYS A 32 1.74 9.94 -12.45
CA LYS A 32 0.88 10.80 -13.28
C LYS A 32 -0.11 10.00 -14.12
N ASP A 33 0.27 8.78 -14.51
CA ASP A 33 -0.55 7.90 -15.35
C ASP A 33 -1.49 7.00 -14.53
N LEU A 34 -1.47 7.12 -13.19
CA LEU A 34 -2.42 6.43 -12.33
C LEU A 34 -3.81 7.02 -12.48
N ASN A 35 -4.69 6.23 -13.10
CA ASN A 35 -6.12 6.51 -13.14
C ASN A 35 -6.86 5.43 -12.37
N ALA A 36 -7.83 5.82 -11.53
CA ALA A 36 -8.70 4.87 -10.86
C ALA A 36 -9.94 4.62 -11.72
N ASP A 37 -10.24 3.36 -12.02
CA ASP A 37 -11.46 2.98 -12.74
C ASP A 37 -12.73 3.05 -11.86
N MET A 38 -12.57 3.32 -10.56
CA MET A 38 -13.61 3.38 -9.52
C MET A 38 -14.40 2.06 -9.37
N GLY A 39 -13.84 0.93 -9.82
CA GLY A 39 -14.49 -0.38 -9.92
C GLY A 39 -14.58 -1.22 -8.63
N GLY A 40 -14.45 -0.61 -7.45
CA GLY A 40 -14.36 -1.31 -6.15
C GLY A 40 -12.93 -1.43 -5.62
N THR A 41 -12.75 -2.02 -4.43
CA THR A 41 -11.47 -2.05 -3.72
C THR A 41 -10.91 -3.47 -3.59
N GLU A 42 -9.95 -3.83 -4.46
CA GLU A 42 -9.26 -5.13 -4.46
C GLU A 42 -8.03 -5.17 -3.51
N ALA A 43 -8.20 -4.71 -2.27
CA ALA A 43 -7.10 -4.55 -1.31
C ALA A 43 -6.35 -5.87 -1.03
N TYR A 44 -7.07 -6.99 -0.99
CA TYR A 44 -6.50 -8.31 -0.71
C TYR A 44 -5.45 -8.71 -1.76
N ASN A 45 -5.79 -8.64 -3.04
CA ASN A 45 -4.91 -9.03 -4.14
C ASN A 45 -3.70 -8.08 -4.24
N ALA A 46 -3.93 -6.78 -4.02
CA ALA A 46 -2.85 -5.78 -3.97
C ALA A 46 -1.82 -6.06 -2.88
N LEU A 47 -2.29 -6.28 -1.66
CA LEU A 47 -1.42 -6.59 -0.53
C LEU A 47 -0.72 -7.94 -0.71
N LYS A 48 -1.41 -8.96 -1.22
CA LYS A 48 -0.83 -10.28 -1.48
C LYS A 48 0.34 -10.18 -2.46
N SER A 49 0.19 -9.39 -3.51
CA SER A 49 1.24 -9.16 -4.50
C SER A 49 2.43 -8.41 -3.91
N ALA A 50 2.18 -7.33 -3.18
CA ALA A 50 3.22 -6.57 -2.49
C ALA A 50 4.01 -7.43 -1.50
N LEU A 51 3.32 -8.21 -0.67
CA LEU A 51 3.93 -9.11 0.31
C LEU A 51 4.77 -10.20 -0.35
N HIS A 52 4.35 -10.74 -1.51
CA HIS A 52 5.05 -11.80 -2.22
C HIS A 52 6.10 -11.33 -3.23
N SER A 53 6.15 -10.04 -3.56
CA SER A 53 7.25 -9.50 -4.39
C SER A 53 8.61 -9.74 -3.74
N THR A 54 9.63 -10.13 -4.50
CA THR A 54 10.97 -10.34 -3.94
C THR A 54 11.76 -9.02 -4.00
N PRO A 55 12.35 -8.54 -2.89
CA PRO A 55 13.33 -7.45 -2.96
C PRO A 55 14.49 -7.84 -3.87
N SER A 56 14.96 -6.92 -4.72
CA SER A 56 16.07 -7.14 -5.64
C SER A 56 17.44 -6.84 -5.02
N GLY A 57 17.47 -6.07 -3.93
CA GLY A 57 18.71 -5.71 -3.22
C GLY A 57 19.01 -6.63 -2.05
N GLU A 58 20.27 -7.05 -1.94
CA GLU A 58 20.77 -7.80 -0.79
C GLU A 58 20.68 -6.94 0.49
N GLY A 59 20.14 -7.51 1.57
CA GLY A 59 19.97 -6.81 2.85
C GLY A 59 18.82 -5.79 2.90
N TRP A 60 18.03 -5.64 1.84
CA TRP A 60 16.88 -4.73 1.87
C TRP A 60 15.75 -5.25 2.74
N PHE A 61 15.20 -4.38 3.57
CA PHE A 61 14.00 -4.67 4.35
C PHE A 61 12.77 -4.07 3.66
N LYS A 62 11.73 -4.88 3.46
CA LYS A 62 10.52 -4.43 2.75
C LYS A 62 9.60 -3.66 3.70
N GLN A 63 9.21 -2.47 3.26
CA GLN A 63 8.17 -1.67 3.89
C GLN A 63 7.04 -1.42 2.88
N ILE A 64 5.79 -1.58 3.34
CA ILE A 64 4.60 -1.37 2.54
C ILE A 64 3.78 -0.25 3.20
N ILE A 65 3.37 0.73 2.40
CA ILE A 65 2.39 1.74 2.80
C ILE A 65 1.07 1.41 2.12
N PHE A 66 0.05 1.10 2.90
CA PHE A 66 -1.31 0.83 2.45
C PHE A 66 -2.17 2.09 2.63
N LEU A 67 -2.69 2.63 1.52
CA LEU A 67 -3.47 3.87 1.48
C LEU A 67 -4.88 3.57 0.96
N THR A 68 -5.91 4.01 1.67
CA THR A 68 -7.30 3.93 1.19
C THR A 68 -8.17 5.03 1.81
N ASP A 69 -9.18 5.47 1.09
CA ASP A 69 -10.23 6.42 1.51
C ASP A 69 -11.57 5.75 1.83
N GLY A 70 -11.64 4.42 1.72
CA GLY A 70 -12.88 3.64 1.84
C GLY A 70 -12.76 2.41 2.74
N ASP A 71 -13.76 1.53 2.66
CA ASP A 71 -13.80 0.27 3.38
C ASP A 71 -13.67 -0.92 2.42
N VAL A 72 -13.30 -2.07 2.96
CA VAL A 72 -13.13 -3.32 2.23
C VAL A 72 -14.06 -4.36 2.83
N GLY A 73 -14.92 -4.96 2.01
CA GLY A 73 -15.93 -5.93 2.47
C GLY A 73 -15.35 -7.18 3.14
N ASN A 74 -14.06 -7.48 2.93
CA ASN A 74 -13.34 -8.61 3.51
C ASN A 74 -12.16 -8.19 4.41
N ALA A 75 -12.36 -7.21 5.30
CA ALA A 75 -11.32 -6.70 6.20
C ALA A 75 -10.58 -7.78 7.00
N ASP A 76 -11.29 -8.78 7.54
CA ASP A 76 -10.68 -9.87 8.32
C ASP A 76 -9.71 -10.73 7.49
N GLU A 77 -10.05 -11.00 6.23
CA GLU A 77 -9.18 -11.74 5.30
C GLU A 77 -7.92 -10.93 4.98
N VAL A 78 -8.08 -9.62 4.77
CA VAL A 78 -6.96 -8.71 4.52
C VAL A 78 -6.02 -8.64 5.73
N ILE A 79 -6.57 -8.49 6.93
CA ILE A 79 -5.79 -8.47 8.18
C ILE A 79 -5.09 -9.82 8.39
N GLY A 80 -5.79 -10.93 8.14
CA GLY A 80 -5.25 -12.29 8.22
C GLY A 80 -4.08 -12.51 7.27
N LEU A 81 -4.22 -12.07 6.01
CA LEU A 81 -3.15 -12.13 5.01
C LEU A 81 -1.89 -11.42 5.47
N VAL A 82 -2.02 -10.20 6.01
CA VAL A 82 -0.88 -9.41 6.49
C VAL A 82 -0.23 -10.10 7.69
N ARG A 83 -1.03 -10.60 8.65
CA ARG A 83 -0.53 -11.32 9.82
C ARG A 83 0.27 -12.57 9.44
N MET A 84 -0.18 -13.31 8.44
CA MET A 84 0.49 -14.52 7.94
C MET A 84 1.80 -14.23 7.19
N ASN A 85 2.10 -12.97 6.88
CA ASN A 85 3.29 -12.55 6.14
C ASN A 85 4.07 -11.45 6.86
N VAL A 86 3.89 -11.30 8.17
CA VAL A 86 4.50 -10.24 8.98
C VAL A 86 6.03 -10.31 9.00
N ASP A 87 6.60 -11.49 8.74
CA ASP A 87 8.02 -11.74 8.60
C ASP A 87 8.60 -11.23 7.27
N LYS A 88 7.76 -10.98 6.26
CA LYS A 88 8.18 -10.57 4.91
C LYS A 88 8.25 -9.05 4.72
N ALA A 89 7.49 -8.29 5.50
CA ALA A 89 7.43 -6.83 5.39
C ALA A 89 6.84 -6.18 6.64
N ARG A 90 7.24 -4.94 6.90
CA ARG A 90 6.47 -4.04 7.78
C ARG A 90 5.39 -3.34 6.97
N VAL A 91 4.16 -3.26 7.51
CA VAL A 91 3.02 -2.61 6.84
C VAL A 91 2.54 -1.43 7.67
N PHE A 92 2.60 -0.24 7.07
CA PHE A 92 2.04 1.00 7.59
C PHE A 92 0.75 1.32 6.84
N THR A 93 -0.18 2.01 7.48
CA THR A 93 -1.47 2.32 6.87
C THR A 93 -1.82 3.79 6.98
N ILE A 94 -2.41 4.35 5.93
CA ILE A 94 -2.94 5.70 5.92
C ILE A 94 -4.41 5.61 5.48
N GLY A 95 -5.32 6.03 6.35
CA GLY A 95 -6.74 6.16 6.04
C GLY A 95 -7.09 7.60 5.68
N LEU A 96 -7.69 7.84 4.52
CA LEU A 96 -8.08 9.16 4.06
C LEU A 96 -9.57 9.42 4.30
N GLY A 97 -9.90 10.66 4.67
CA GLY A 97 -11.29 11.10 4.84
C GLY A 97 -11.99 10.53 6.08
N GLN A 98 -13.28 10.82 6.17
CA GLN A 98 -14.11 10.45 7.32
C GLN A 98 -14.79 9.08 7.16
N GLY A 99 -14.84 8.55 5.93
CA GLY A 99 -15.53 7.29 5.61
C GLY A 99 -14.66 6.04 5.71
N VAL A 100 -13.36 6.20 5.98
CA VAL A 100 -12.42 5.08 6.03
C VAL A 100 -12.63 4.19 7.26
N SER A 101 -12.54 2.88 7.07
CA SER A 101 -12.70 1.91 8.13
C SER A 101 -11.52 1.90 9.09
N THR A 102 -11.73 2.42 10.30
CA THR A 102 -10.71 2.40 11.37
C THR A 102 -10.32 0.99 11.77
N ALA A 103 -11.24 0.03 11.68
CA ALA A 103 -10.98 -1.38 11.95
C ALA A 103 -10.02 -1.99 10.92
N LEU A 104 -10.22 -1.70 9.63
CA LEU A 104 -9.33 -2.13 8.56
C LEU A 104 -7.94 -1.50 8.71
N ILE A 105 -7.87 -0.16 8.77
CA ILE A 105 -6.62 0.59 8.85
C ILE A 105 -5.81 0.18 10.09
N GLY A 106 -6.41 0.25 11.28
CA GLY A 106 -5.74 -0.14 12.52
C GLY A 106 -5.47 -1.64 12.63
N GLY A 107 -6.29 -2.48 11.99
CA GLY A 107 -6.10 -3.93 11.95
C GLY A 107 -4.88 -4.32 11.11
N VAL A 108 -4.76 -3.76 9.91
CA VAL A 108 -3.65 -4.02 8.98
C VAL A 108 -2.33 -3.53 9.56
N ALA A 109 -2.27 -2.29 10.09
CA ALA A 109 -1.06 -1.76 10.70
C ALA A 109 -0.56 -2.64 11.85
N ARG A 110 -1.45 -3.04 12.76
CA ARG A 110 -1.09 -3.92 13.88
C ARG A 110 -0.63 -5.30 13.41
N ALA A 111 -1.30 -5.89 12.42
CA ALA A 111 -0.92 -7.18 11.87
C ALA A 111 0.45 -7.15 11.16
N GLY A 112 0.83 -6.00 10.59
CA GLY A 112 2.08 -5.80 9.86
C GLY A 112 3.20 -5.14 10.67
N ASN A 113 3.11 -5.07 12.00
CA ASN A 113 4.10 -4.42 12.87
C ASN A 113 4.42 -2.96 12.49
N GLY A 114 3.45 -2.22 11.97
CA GLY A 114 3.56 -0.80 11.65
C GLY A 114 2.58 0.06 12.45
N THR A 115 2.42 1.30 12.01
CA THR A 115 1.50 2.29 12.59
C THR A 115 0.44 2.71 11.59
N ALA A 116 -0.65 3.26 12.12
CA ALA A 116 -1.79 3.75 11.37
C ALA A 116 -1.94 5.25 11.52
N GLU A 117 -2.13 5.95 10.41
CA GLU A 117 -2.44 7.38 10.37
C GLU A 117 -3.78 7.64 9.70
N PHE A 118 -4.48 8.68 10.15
CA PHE A 118 -5.79 9.07 9.61
C PHE A 118 -5.75 10.53 9.17
N VAL A 119 -5.96 10.77 7.88
CA VAL A 119 -5.93 12.10 7.27
C VAL A 119 -7.35 12.55 6.99
N ARG A 120 -7.91 13.33 7.91
CA ARG A 120 -9.29 13.83 7.80
C ARG A 120 -9.39 15.17 7.06
N ASP A 121 -8.31 15.93 7.10
CA ASP A 121 -8.16 17.21 6.39
C ASP A 121 -6.83 17.17 5.63
N PRO A 122 -6.83 17.30 4.28
CA PRO A 122 -5.61 17.37 3.49
C PRO A 122 -4.63 18.45 3.96
N ALA A 123 -5.13 19.55 4.55
CA ALA A 123 -4.29 20.64 5.06
C ALA A 123 -3.52 20.28 6.34
N SER A 124 -3.90 19.19 7.01
CA SER A 124 -3.29 18.73 8.27
C SER A 124 -2.17 17.70 8.09
N PHE A 125 -1.89 17.28 6.85
CA PHE A 125 -0.93 16.22 6.60
C PHE A 125 0.52 16.71 6.69
N SER A 126 1.30 16.13 7.60
CA SER A 126 2.74 16.38 7.73
C SER A 126 3.52 15.07 7.62
N PHE A 127 4.54 15.05 6.76
CA PHE A 127 5.31 13.85 6.38
C PHE A 127 6.33 13.36 7.43
N TYR A 128 6.32 13.86 8.67
CA TYR A 128 7.31 13.50 9.69
C TYR A 128 7.21 12.06 10.26
N LEU A 129 6.49 11.14 9.61
CA LEU A 129 6.07 9.87 10.23
C LEU A 129 6.70 8.60 9.67
N PHE A 130 7.72 8.70 8.82
CA PHE A 130 8.50 7.54 8.37
C PHE A 130 10.00 7.86 8.31
#